data_AF-A0A961IYN6-F1
#
_entry.id   AF-A0A961IYN6-F1
#
_cell.length_a   1.000
_cell.length_b   1.000
_cell.length_c   1.000
_cell.angle_alpha   90.00
_cell.angle_beta   90.00
_cell.angle_gamma   90.00
#
_symmetry.space_group_name_H-M   'P 1'
#
loop_
_entity.id
_entity.type
_entity.pdbx_description
1 polymer ?
#
loop_
_entity_poly.entity_id
_entity_poly.type
_entity_poly.pdbx_seq_one_letter_code
_entity_poly.pdbx_strand_id
1 'polypeptide(L)'
;MSDVLPRRLVAEALMTDEDALPPGDLPLDRLAARYLAYLRAGDEDTPPPDDHPDAWTSDVFFVLTQDHPELGLAATLAAIAACETPEDMAVVAAGPLEDLIAQHGAALIDAIETRAAGDPRFAYALTGVWPQGNQGTLLWARIEAARRDVPGLDDGAPLPPNAGAG
;
A
#
# COMPACT_ATOMS: atom_id res chain seq x y z
N MET A 1 -1.37 14.70 -2.79
CA MET A 1 -0.26 13.74 -2.71
C MET A 1 0.34 13.62 -4.10
N SER A 2 1.65 13.39 -4.22
CA SER A 2 2.29 13.19 -5.54
C SER A 2 1.66 12.00 -6.26
N ASP A 3 1.53 12.08 -7.57
CA ASP A 3 1.10 10.99 -8.47
C ASP A 3 2.28 10.32 -9.20
N VAL A 4 3.50 10.85 -9.00
CA VAL A 4 4.74 10.32 -9.53
C VAL A 4 5.78 10.09 -8.43
N LEU A 5 6.60 9.07 -8.63
CA LEU A 5 7.78 8.73 -7.84
C LEU A 5 9.04 9.23 -8.56
N PRO A 6 9.82 10.13 -7.93
CA PRO A 6 11.07 10.61 -8.50
C PRO A 6 12.00 9.49 -8.94
N ARG A 7 12.56 9.58 -10.15
CA ARG A 7 13.49 8.58 -10.70
C ARG A 7 14.65 8.25 -9.77
N ARG A 8 15.18 9.27 -9.07
CA ARG A 8 16.25 9.12 -8.07
C ARG A 8 15.89 8.17 -6.92
N LEU A 9 14.62 8.13 -6.50
CA LEU A 9 14.16 7.26 -5.42
C LEU A 9 14.02 5.81 -5.89
N VAL A 10 13.65 5.61 -7.16
CA VAL A 10 13.70 4.28 -7.78
C VAL A 10 15.16 3.79 -7.84
N ALA A 11 16.10 4.67 -8.22
CA ALA A 11 17.51 4.31 -8.28
C ALA A 11 18.08 3.95 -6.89
N GLU A 12 17.71 4.73 -5.86
CA GLU A 12 18.05 4.48 -4.47
C GLU A 12 17.52 3.12 -3.99
N ALA A 13 16.24 2.83 -4.22
CA ALA A 13 15.63 1.56 -3.83
C ALA A 13 16.28 0.35 -4.50
N LEU A 14 16.69 0.48 -5.76
CA LEU A 14 17.33 -0.60 -6.51
C LEU A 14 18.86 -0.61 -6.37
N MET A 15 19.42 0.27 -5.54
CA MET A 15 20.85 0.45 -5.34
C MET A 15 21.62 0.53 -6.67
N THR A 16 21.07 1.28 -7.62
CA THR A 16 21.58 1.43 -8.98
C THR A 16 21.80 2.91 -9.34
N ASP A 17 22.44 3.15 -10.48
CA ASP A 17 22.62 4.51 -11.01
C ASP A 17 21.31 5.02 -11.63
N GLU A 18 20.97 6.29 -11.41
CA GLU A 18 19.79 6.92 -11.99
C GLU A 18 19.80 6.90 -13.53
N ASP A 19 20.99 6.94 -14.14
CA ASP A 19 21.18 6.87 -15.59
C ASP A 19 21.04 5.45 -16.15
N ALA A 20 21.01 4.42 -15.30
CA ALA A 20 20.68 3.05 -15.69
C ALA A 20 19.16 2.83 -15.84
N LEU A 21 18.34 3.76 -15.34
CA LEU A 21 16.87 3.69 -15.40
C LEU A 21 16.31 4.41 -16.64
N PRO A 22 15.12 4.00 -17.12
CA PRO A 22 14.39 4.76 -18.13
C PRO A 22 14.23 6.23 -17.70
N PRO A 23 14.30 7.19 -18.64
CA PRO A 23 14.16 8.60 -18.31
C PRO A 23 12.74 8.92 -17.82
N GLY A 24 12.65 9.85 -16.87
CA GLY A 24 11.39 10.33 -16.29
C GLY A 24 11.04 9.70 -14.95
N ASP A 25 10.19 10.38 -14.20
CA ASP A 25 9.65 9.89 -12.94
C ASP A 25 8.64 8.76 -13.19
N LEU A 26 8.51 7.84 -12.24
CA LEU A 26 7.65 6.66 -12.35
C LEU A 26 6.22 7.02 -11.88
N PRO A 27 5.19 6.92 -12.73
CA PRO A 27 3.81 7.09 -12.28
C PRO A 27 3.42 6.06 -11.23
N LEU A 28 2.72 6.50 -10.17
CA LEU A 28 2.35 5.61 -9.05
C LEU A 28 1.30 4.58 -9.44
N ASP A 29 0.42 4.88 -10.40
CA ASP A 29 -0.51 3.91 -10.97
C ASP A 29 0.23 2.79 -11.73
N ARG A 30 1.32 3.13 -12.42
CA ARG A 30 2.19 2.16 -13.08
C ARG A 30 2.96 1.33 -12.05
N LEU A 31 3.50 1.94 -10.99
CA LEU A 31 4.13 1.21 -9.89
C LEU A 31 3.13 0.22 -9.27
N ALA A 32 1.92 0.68 -8.95
CA ALA A 32 0.85 -0.12 -8.39
C ALA A 32 0.48 -1.31 -9.28
N ALA A 33 0.27 -1.09 -10.57
CA ALA A 33 -0.08 -2.16 -11.52
C ALA A 33 1.02 -3.24 -11.60
N ARG A 34 2.30 -2.84 -11.55
CA ARG A 34 3.44 -3.75 -11.58
C ARG A 34 3.61 -4.50 -10.26
N TYR A 35 3.40 -3.80 -9.14
CA TYR A 35 3.43 -4.42 -7.82
C TYR A 35 2.33 -5.48 -7.67
N LEU A 36 1.11 -5.20 -8.10
CA LEU A 36 0.04 -6.20 -8.10
C LEU A 36 0.34 -7.38 -9.04
N ALA A 37 0.94 -7.14 -10.21
CA ALA A 37 1.37 -8.23 -11.09
C ALA A 37 2.42 -9.13 -10.42
N TYR A 38 3.34 -8.54 -9.65
CA TYR A 38 4.30 -9.28 -8.83
C TYR A 38 3.60 -10.06 -7.71
N LEU A 39 2.75 -9.43 -6.90
CA LEU A 39 2.05 -10.10 -5.79
C LEU A 39 1.19 -11.28 -6.27
N ARG A 40 0.50 -11.14 -7.40
CA ARG A 40 -0.33 -12.20 -8.01
C ARG A 40 0.47 -13.39 -8.54
N ALA A 41 1.80 -13.28 -8.61
CA ALA A 41 2.68 -14.40 -8.97
C ALA A 41 3.01 -15.30 -7.77
N GLY A 42 2.55 -14.94 -6.56
CA GLY A 42 2.58 -15.76 -5.36
C GLY A 42 1.22 -15.83 -4.68
N ASP A 43 1.20 -16.41 -3.49
CA ASP A 43 0.06 -16.52 -2.58
C ASP A 43 0.53 -16.40 -1.12
N GLU A 44 -0.37 -16.62 -0.16
CA GLU A 44 -0.08 -16.53 1.28
C GLU A 44 1.01 -17.52 1.75
N ASP A 45 1.03 -18.73 1.17
CA ASP A 45 1.96 -19.79 1.56
C ASP A 45 3.27 -19.75 0.76
N THR A 46 3.22 -19.18 -0.45
CA THR A 46 4.31 -19.15 -1.41
C THR A 46 4.52 -17.73 -1.91
N PRO A 47 5.55 -17.01 -1.44
CA PRO A 47 5.83 -15.67 -1.94
C PRO A 47 6.13 -15.70 -3.44
N PRO A 48 5.91 -14.58 -4.15
CA PRO A 48 6.32 -14.47 -5.54
C PRO A 48 7.81 -14.78 -5.73
N PRO A 49 8.23 -15.33 -6.88
CA PRO A 49 9.62 -15.70 -7.09
C PRO A 49 10.54 -14.48 -7.23
N ASP A 50 11.73 -14.56 -6.62
CA ASP A 50 12.73 -13.47 -6.63
C ASP A 50 13.17 -13.06 -8.05
N ASP A 51 13.07 -13.95 -9.04
CA ASP A 51 13.42 -13.68 -10.45
C ASP A 51 12.25 -13.15 -11.29
N HIS A 52 11.11 -12.83 -10.67
CA HIS A 52 9.98 -12.20 -11.35
C HIS A 52 10.40 -10.83 -11.93
N PRO A 53 10.03 -10.50 -13.18
CA PRO A 53 10.42 -9.24 -13.82
C PRO A 53 9.95 -7.98 -13.08
N ASP A 54 8.95 -8.11 -12.21
CA ASP A 54 8.40 -7.03 -11.39
C ASP A 54 8.80 -7.10 -9.90
N ALA A 55 9.72 -7.98 -9.49
CA ALA A 55 10.19 -8.11 -8.11
C ALA A 55 10.77 -6.80 -7.53
N TRP A 56 11.39 -5.98 -8.40
CA TRP A 56 11.91 -4.64 -8.07
C TRP A 56 10.87 -3.72 -7.41
N THR A 57 9.58 -3.93 -7.66
CA THR A 57 8.51 -3.13 -7.06
C THR A 57 8.43 -3.32 -5.55
N SER A 58 8.76 -4.52 -5.06
CA SER A 58 8.83 -4.81 -3.62
C SER A 58 9.91 -4.00 -2.93
N ASP A 59 11.10 -3.90 -3.53
CA ASP A 59 12.21 -3.09 -3.01
C ASP A 59 11.85 -1.60 -2.98
N VAL A 60 11.15 -1.12 -4.01
CA VAL A 60 10.64 0.26 -4.07
C VAL A 60 9.62 0.50 -2.96
N PHE A 61 8.63 -0.38 -2.78
CA PHE A 61 7.67 -0.25 -1.69
C PHE A 61 8.36 -0.28 -0.33
N PHE A 62 9.31 -1.19 -0.12
CA PHE A 62 10.10 -1.26 1.11
C PHE A 62 10.76 0.09 1.45
N VAL A 63 11.54 0.67 0.53
CA VAL A 63 12.18 1.98 0.78
C VAL A 63 11.15 3.09 1.02
N LEU A 64 10.05 3.10 0.29
CA LEU A 64 9.02 4.12 0.49
C LEU A 64 8.33 4.02 1.86
N THR A 65 8.04 2.80 2.32
CA THR A 65 7.41 2.59 3.63
C THR A 65 8.39 2.84 4.79
N GLN A 66 9.70 2.62 4.58
CA GLN A 66 10.74 2.93 5.57
C GLN A 66 11.01 4.44 5.69
N ASP A 67 11.30 5.10 4.58
CA ASP A 67 12.02 6.39 4.60
C ASP A 67 11.19 7.57 4.07
N HIS A 68 10.08 7.29 3.39
CA HIS A 68 9.29 8.31 2.69
C HIS A 68 7.79 8.18 2.97
N PRO A 69 7.33 8.33 4.23
CA PRO A 69 5.96 7.97 4.64
C PRO A 69 4.84 8.62 3.82
N GLU A 70 5.00 9.88 3.39
CA GLU A 70 3.99 10.55 2.56
C GLU A 70 3.91 9.96 1.14
N LEU A 71 5.06 9.64 0.53
CA LEU A 71 5.11 8.99 -0.79
C LEU A 71 4.76 7.51 -0.70
N GLY A 72 5.15 6.83 0.38
CA GLY A 72 4.72 5.47 0.69
C GLY A 72 3.21 5.39 0.80
N LEU A 73 2.58 6.29 1.56
CA LEU A 73 1.12 6.35 1.61
C LEU A 73 0.50 6.63 0.24
N ALA A 74 1.11 7.51 -0.58
CA ALA A 74 0.63 7.77 -1.94
C ALA A 74 0.69 6.51 -2.82
N ALA A 75 1.81 5.78 -2.78
CA ALA A 75 2.02 4.55 -3.54
C ALA A 75 1.06 3.44 -3.07
N THR A 76 0.87 3.29 -1.76
CA THR A 76 -0.08 2.33 -1.17
C THR A 76 -1.52 2.66 -1.59
N LEU A 77 -1.91 3.94 -1.61
CA LEU A 77 -3.23 4.34 -2.11
C LEU A 77 -3.41 4.02 -3.59
N ALA A 78 -2.36 4.17 -4.41
CA ALA A 78 -2.40 3.77 -5.81
C ALA A 78 -2.56 2.24 -5.96
N ALA A 79 -1.88 1.44 -5.14
CA ALA A 79 -2.04 -0.02 -5.09
C ALA A 79 -3.47 -0.43 -4.69
N ILE A 80 -4.03 0.15 -3.62
CA ILE A 80 -5.41 -0.06 -3.15
C ILE A 80 -6.43 0.27 -4.26
N ALA A 81 -6.20 1.36 -4.99
CA ALA A 81 -7.06 1.76 -6.11
C ALA A 81 -7.01 0.76 -7.29
N ALA A 82 -5.86 0.10 -7.49
CA ALA A 82 -5.62 -0.86 -8.56
C ALA A 82 -6.03 -2.31 -8.21
N CYS A 83 -6.29 -2.64 -6.94
CA CYS A 83 -6.77 -3.98 -6.56
C CYS A 83 -8.03 -4.37 -7.37
N GLU A 84 -8.14 -5.61 -7.80
CA GLU A 84 -9.33 -6.11 -8.51
C GLU A 84 -10.11 -7.11 -7.65
N THR A 85 -9.44 -7.73 -6.68
CA THR A 85 -10.00 -8.74 -5.80
C THR A 85 -9.79 -8.39 -4.32
N PRO A 86 -10.58 -8.99 -3.40
CA PRO A 86 -10.27 -8.96 -1.97
C PRO A 86 -8.87 -9.52 -1.64
N GLU A 87 -8.41 -10.52 -2.41
CA GLU A 87 -7.07 -11.10 -2.24
C GLU A 87 -5.97 -10.08 -2.52
N ASP A 88 -6.05 -9.33 -3.63
CA ASP A 88 -5.15 -8.20 -3.91
C ASP A 88 -5.14 -7.19 -2.76
N MET A 89 -6.32 -6.91 -2.20
CA MET A 89 -6.44 -5.98 -1.09
C MET A 89 -5.79 -6.52 0.18
N ALA A 90 -5.96 -7.80 0.49
CA ALA A 90 -5.40 -8.43 1.67
C ALA A 90 -3.88 -8.33 1.69
N VAL A 91 -3.23 -8.64 0.56
CA VAL A 91 -1.76 -8.56 0.45
C VAL A 91 -1.23 -7.13 0.50
N VAL A 92 -1.96 -6.15 -0.06
CA VAL A 92 -1.59 -4.73 0.04
C VAL A 92 -1.81 -4.19 1.45
N ALA A 93 -2.85 -4.65 2.14
CA ALA A 93 -3.16 -4.25 3.52
C ALA A 93 -2.11 -4.79 4.50
N ALA A 94 -1.81 -6.09 4.44
CA ALA A 94 -0.86 -6.76 5.33
C ALA A 94 0.62 -6.42 5.00
N GLY A 95 0.90 -5.94 3.80
CA GLY A 95 2.22 -5.44 3.43
C GLY A 95 2.35 -3.92 3.62
N PRO A 96 2.36 -3.13 2.54
CA PRO A 96 2.80 -1.74 2.60
C PRO A 96 1.91 -0.81 3.45
N LEU A 97 0.60 -1.09 3.59
CA LEU A 97 -0.26 -0.28 4.47
C LEU A 97 0.06 -0.52 5.94
N GLU A 98 0.22 -1.79 6.33
CA GLU A 98 0.60 -2.21 7.67
C GLU A 98 1.98 -1.68 8.06
N ASP A 99 2.98 -1.82 7.19
CA ASP A 99 4.33 -1.30 7.41
C ASP A 99 4.31 0.21 7.69
N LEU A 100 3.56 0.98 6.90
CA LEU A 100 3.40 2.42 7.11
C LEU A 100 2.76 2.76 8.45
N ILE A 101 1.74 2.01 8.87
CA ILE A 101 1.06 2.24 10.15
C ILE A 101 1.99 1.88 11.31
N ALA A 102 2.69 0.75 11.22
CA ALA A 102 3.61 0.29 12.25
C ALA A 102 4.75 1.29 12.48
N GLN A 103 5.31 1.85 11.40
CA GLN A 103 6.48 2.73 11.49
C GLN A 103 6.13 4.20 11.65
N HIS A 104 5.12 4.66 10.92
CA HIS A 104 4.81 6.08 10.75
C HIS A 104 3.37 6.42 11.14
N GLY A 105 2.62 5.48 11.69
CA GLY A 105 1.20 5.65 12.01
C GLY A 105 0.92 6.87 12.87
N ALA A 106 1.76 7.18 13.87
CA ALA A 106 1.60 8.37 14.69
C ALA A 106 1.68 9.69 13.90
N ALA A 107 2.51 9.75 12.86
CA ALA A 107 2.64 10.92 11.99
C ALA A 107 1.57 10.96 10.89
N LEU A 108 1.11 9.80 10.42
CA LEU A 108 0.16 9.66 9.31
C LEU A 108 -1.31 9.58 9.76
N ILE A 109 -1.59 9.42 11.06
CA ILE A 109 -2.94 9.05 11.54
C ILE A 109 -4.04 10.03 11.11
N ASP A 110 -3.77 11.34 11.10
CA ASP A 110 -4.76 12.34 10.68
C ASP A 110 -5.09 12.21 9.18
N ALA A 111 -4.08 11.89 8.35
CA ALA A 111 -4.27 11.62 6.93
C ALA A 111 -5.02 10.31 6.69
N ILE A 112 -4.72 9.27 7.47
CA ILE A 112 -5.39 7.97 7.41
C ILE A 112 -6.87 8.12 7.76
N GLU A 113 -7.21 8.78 8.87
CA GLU A 113 -8.60 9.02 9.28
C GLU A 113 -9.37 9.84 8.25
N THR A 114 -8.76 10.92 7.75
CA THR A 114 -9.36 11.77 6.72
C THR A 114 -9.64 10.98 5.45
N ARG A 115 -8.71 10.11 5.04
CA ARG A 115 -8.88 9.27 3.86
C ARG A 115 -9.96 8.22 4.07
N ALA A 116 -9.97 7.51 5.19
CA ALA A 116 -10.94 6.48 5.50
C ALA A 116 -12.37 7.03 5.55
N ALA A 117 -12.57 8.24 6.06
CA ALA A 117 -13.87 8.90 6.09
C ALA A 117 -14.45 9.21 4.70
N GLY A 118 -13.59 9.43 3.69
CA GLY A 118 -13.98 9.78 2.33
C GLY A 118 -13.83 8.66 1.29
N ASP A 119 -13.24 7.53 1.67
CA ASP A 119 -12.98 6.40 0.78
C ASP A 119 -13.29 5.06 1.46
N PRO A 120 -14.51 4.53 1.21
CA PRO A 120 -14.90 3.22 1.72
C PRO A 120 -13.95 2.09 1.35
N ARG A 121 -13.24 2.22 0.22
CA ARG A 121 -12.28 1.22 -0.25
C ARG A 121 -10.99 1.24 0.55
N PHE A 122 -10.52 2.43 0.93
CA PHE A 122 -9.40 2.56 1.86
C PHE A 122 -9.78 2.11 3.28
N ALA A 123 -10.99 2.47 3.74
CA ALA A 123 -11.48 1.97 5.03
C ALA A 123 -11.63 0.44 5.04
N TYR A 124 -12.04 -0.16 3.92
CA TYR A 124 -12.02 -1.61 3.72
C TYR A 124 -10.59 -2.18 3.80
N ALA A 125 -9.61 -1.55 3.14
CA ALA A 125 -8.21 -1.96 3.23
C ALA A 125 -7.70 -1.99 4.68
N LEU A 126 -8.06 -0.99 5.49
CA LEU A 126 -7.70 -0.94 6.91
C LEU A 126 -8.20 -2.14 7.70
N THR A 127 -9.22 -2.88 7.24
CA THR A 127 -9.68 -4.11 7.91
C THR A 127 -8.70 -5.27 7.80
N GLY A 128 -7.85 -5.29 6.77
CA GLY A 128 -6.81 -6.31 6.58
C GLY A 128 -5.47 -5.99 7.24
N VAL A 129 -5.37 -4.85 7.93
CA VAL A 129 -4.15 -4.45 8.65
C VAL A 129 -4.10 -5.12 10.01
N TRP A 130 -2.94 -5.65 10.35
CA TRP A 130 -2.60 -6.15 11.68
C TRP A 130 -1.91 -5.05 12.51
N PRO A 131 -2.16 -5.03 13.82
CA PRO A 131 -1.65 -3.99 14.72
C PRO A 131 -0.12 -3.96 14.90
N GLN A 132 0.62 -5.01 14.55
CA GLN A 132 2.09 -5.04 14.64
C GLN A 132 2.65 -4.54 15.98
N GLY A 133 2.09 -5.01 17.10
CA GLY A 133 2.50 -4.60 18.45
C GLY A 133 1.86 -3.30 18.97
N ASN A 134 1.02 -2.63 18.17
CA ASN A 134 0.26 -1.45 18.58
C ASN A 134 -1.06 -1.77 19.29
N GLN A 135 -1.39 -3.05 19.57
CA GLN A 135 -2.62 -3.39 20.29
C GLN A 135 -2.77 -2.60 21.60
N GLY A 136 -3.96 -2.05 21.81
CA GLY A 136 -4.28 -1.27 23.02
C GLY A 136 -3.67 0.13 23.07
N THR A 137 -2.93 0.56 22.04
CA THR A 137 -2.44 1.94 21.94
C THR A 137 -3.53 2.88 21.44
N LEU A 138 -3.35 4.19 21.67
CA LEU A 138 -4.23 5.21 21.09
C LEU A 138 -4.19 5.20 19.56
N LEU A 139 -3.02 4.95 18.96
CA LEU A 139 -2.87 4.82 17.52
C LEU A 139 -3.81 3.73 17.00
N TRP A 140 -3.76 2.54 17.60
CA TRP A 140 -4.58 1.43 17.15
C TRP A 140 -6.08 1.66 17.38
N ALA A 141 -6.47 2.26 18.50
CA ALA A 141 -7.87 2.63 18.74
C ALA A 141 -8.42 3.58 17.68
N ARG A 142 -7.57 4.47 17.13
CA ARG A 142 -7.92 5.37 16.02
C ARG A 142 -8.05 4.63 14.69
N ILE A 143 -7.14 3.68 14.40
CA ILE A 143 -7.25 2.80 13.22
C ILE A 143 -8.53 1.96 13.28
N GLU A 144 -8.86 1.38 14.44
CA GLU A 144 -10.11 0.65 14.65
C GLU A 144 -11.35 1.53 14.45
N ALA A 145 -11.30 2.79 14.91
CA ALA A 145 -12.39 3.74 14.70
C ALA A 145 -12.56 4.08 13.21
N ALA A 146 -11.46 4.24 12.46
CA ALA A 146 -11.47 4.57 11.04
C ALA A 146 -12.11 3.47 10.16
N ARG A 147 -12.17 2.22 10.64
CA ARG A 147 -12.71 1.07 9.91
C ARG A 147 -14.01 0.46 10.49
N ARG A 148 -14.55 1.04 11.58
CA ARG A 148 -15.59 0.41 12.42
C ARG A 148 -16.90 0.05 11.70
N ASP A 149 -17.28 0.80 10.67
CA ASP A 149 -18.57 0.66 10.00
C ASP A 149 -18.46 0.08 8.57
N VAL A 150 -17.32 -0.55 8.25
CA VAL A 150 -17.06 -1.14 6.94
C VAL A 150 -16.97 -2.67 7.07
N PRO A 151 -17.82 -3.44 6.37
CA PRO A 151 -17.66 -4.89 6.26
C PRO A 151 -16.27 -5.21 5.71
N GLY A 152 -15.49 -5.98 6.43
CA GLY A 152 -14.06 -6.14 6.18
C GLY A 152 -13.68 -7.36 5.34
N LEU A 153 -12.38 -7.51 5.13
CA LEU A 153 -11.78 -8.69 4.50
C LEU A 153 -12.17 -9.99 5.24
N ASP A 154 -12.11 -9.97 6.58
CA ASP A 154 -12.47 -11.11 7.43
C ASP A 154 -13.97 -11.50 7.36
N ASP A 155 -14.83 -10.55 6.95
CA ASP A 155 -16.27 -10.80 6.79
C ASP A 155 -16.61 -11.44 5.42
N GLY A 156 -15.61 -11.64 4.55
CA GLY A 156 -15.82 -12.06 3.17
C GLY A 156 -16.57 -11.02 2.32
N ALA A 157 -16.56 -9.76 2.75
CA ALA A 157 -17.26 -8.69 2.06
C ALA A 157 -16.62 -8.42 0.69
N PRO A 158 -17.42 -8.11 -0.35
CA PRO A 158 -16.89 -7.80 -1.67
C PRO A 158 -16.10 -6.50 -1.64
N LEU A 159 -15.10 -6.42 -2.52
CA LEU A 159 -14.27 -5.24 -2.68
C LEU A 159 -15.13 -4.00 -3.05
N PRO A 160 -15.07 -2.89 -2.29
CA PRO A 160 -15.81 -1.68 -2.63
C PRO A 160 -15.36 -1.09 -3.98
N PRO A 161 -16.26 -0.44 -4.74
CA PRO A 161 -15.90 0.18 -6.01
C PRO A 161 -14.85 1.28 -5.81
N ASN A 162 -13.96 1.43 -6.78
CA ASN A 162 -13.03 2.57 -6.79
C ASN A 162 -13.83 3.85 -7.05
N ALA A 163 -13.71 4.85 -6.17
CA ALA A 163 -14.38 6.15 -6.30
C ALA A 163 -14.04 6.91 -7.60
N GLY A 164 -13.00 6.50 -8.33
CA GLY A 164 -12.63 7.03 -9.66
C GLY A 164 -13.17 6.27 -10.88
N ALA A 165 -13.95 5.20 -10.69
CA ALA A 165 -14.60 4.47 -11.78
C ALA A 165 -16.03 5.00 -11.99
N GLY A 166 -16.13 6.18 -12.61
CA GLY A 166 -17.40 6.81 -13.01
C GLY A 166 -17.25 7.56 -14.33
#